data_AF-A0A9P1CJX0-F1
#
_entry.id   AF-A0A9P1CJX0-F1
#
_cell.length_a   1.000
_cell.length_b   1.000
_cell.length_c   1.000
_cell.angle_alpha   90.00
_cell.angle_beta   90.00
_cell.angle_gamma   90.00
#
_symmetry.space_group_name_H-M   'P 1'
#
loop_
_entity.id
_entity.type
_entity.pdbx_description
1 polymer ?
#
loop_
_entity_poly.entity_id
_entity_poly.type
_entity_poly.pdbx_seq_one_letter_code
_entity_poly.pdbx_strand_id
1 'polypeptide(L)'
;MAAQVRRRPNCFNLWHQLKLLERIGTLESSQKAWANAGELAEAYQLGKWESSAAFKLLNDVPTRTCEDLQQLVKRFSMQKFLTHEAVAEGVFNRDYCSAGPTLVAWQTQLINNDDILMLLVERLELDFVHTPLKFRKPWRYDQCEPLQLLRRFESECE
;
A
#
# COMPACT_ATOMS: atom_id res chain seq x y z
N MET A 1 5.37 -12.51 26.10
CA MET A 1 4.77 -11.18 25.96
C MET A 1 4.85 -10.79 24.50
N ALA A 2 3.74 -10.81 23.77
CA ALA A 2 3.74 -10.41 22.37
C ALA A 2 3.99 -8.91 22.28
N ALA A 3 5.03 -8.50 21.54
CA ALA A 3 5.33 -7.09 21.30
C ALA A 3 4.06 -6.40 20.80
N GLN A 4 3.65 -5.32 21.48
CA GLN A 4 2.47 -4.56 21.15
C GLN A 4 2.71 -3.90 19.79
N VAL A 5 2.36 -4.62 18.72
CA VAL A 5 2.39 -4.13 17.34
C VAL A 5 1.62 -2.82 17.31
N ARG A 6 2.19 -1.79 16.69
CA ARG A 6 1.62 -0.42 16.64
C ARG A 6 0.11 -0.49 16.39
N ARG A 7 -0.67 0.27 17.17
CA ARG A 7 -2.14 0.14 17.28
C ARG A 7 -2.92 0.26 15.95
N ARG A 8 -2.32 0.78 14.87
CA ARG A 8 -2.90 0.80 13.50
C ARG A 8 -1.80 0.78 12.44
N PRO A 9 -1.38 -0.38 11.92
CA PRO A 9 -0.43 -0.44 10.84
C PRO A 9 -1.08 0.05 9.54
N ASN A 10 -0.34 0.85 8.78
CA ASN A 10 -0.68 1.14 7.40
C ASN A 10 -0.81 -0.18 6.58
N CYS A 11 -1.72 -0.27 5.61
CA CYS A 11 -1.90 -1.46 4.78
C CYS A 11 -0.60 -2.03 4.15
N PHE A 12 0.36 -1.17 3.76
CA PHE A 12 1.66 -1.61 3.25
C PHE A 12 2.58 -2.18 4.34
N ASN A 13 2.49 -1.66 5.57
CA ASN A 13 3.22 -2.22 6.71
C ASN A 13 2.67 -3.60 7.05
N LEU A 14 1.34 -3.75 7.05
CA LEU A 14 0.68 -5.04 7.29
C LEU A 14 1.02 -6.05 6.18
N TRP A 15 0.89 -5.64 4.92
CA TRP A 15 1.27 -6.47 3.77
C TRP A 15 2.71 -6.99 3.90
N HIS A 16 3.64 -6.10 4.26
CA HIS A 16 5.04 -6.47 4.47
C HIS A 16 5.22 -7.45 5.63
N GLN A 17 4.56 -7.22 6.77
CA GLN A 17 4.60 -8.12 7.92
C GLN A 17 4.07 -9.50 7.56
N LEU A 18 2.97 -9.58 6.83
CA LEU A 18 2.39 -10.85 6.36
C LEU A 18 3.35 -11.58 5.41
N LYS A 19 4.01 -10.86 4.50
CA LYS A 19 5.03 -11.44 3.60
C LYS A 19 6.25 -11.96 4.36
N LEU A 20 6.66 -11.28 5.43
CA LEU A 20 7.73 -11.76 6.31
C LEU A 20 7.33 -13.03 7.05
N LEU A 21 6.11 -13.08 7.60
CA LEU A 21 5.59 -14.27 8.30
C LEU A 21 5.43 -15.48 7.38
N GLU A 22 5.01 -15.24 6.13
CA GLU A 22 4.97 -16.24 5.07
C GLU A 22 6.38 -16.77 4.76
N ARG A 23 7.37 -15.89 4.64
CA ARG A 23 8.77 -16.28 4.38
C ARG A 23 9.39 -17.09 5.53
N ILE A 24 9.00 -16.80 6.77
CA ILE A 24 9.49 -17.53 7.97
C ILE A 24 8.75 -18.87 8.13
N GLY A 25 7.69 -19.13 7.34
CA GLY A 25 6.89 -20.35 7.44
C GLY A 25 5.94 -20.38 8.64
N THR A 26 5.76 -19.24 9.32
CA THR A 26 4.87 -19.09 10.47
C THR A 26 3.40 -18.88 10.09
N LEU A 27 3.15 -18.49 8.84
CA LEU A 27 1.81 -18.29 8.30
C LEU A 27 1.67 -19.19 7.07
N GLU A 28 0.54 -19.90 6.97
CA GLU A 28 0.15 -20.52 5.70
C GLU A 28 0.13 -19.46 4.60
N SER A 29 0.37 -19.86 3.34
CA SER A 29 0.48 -18.94 2.21
C SER A 29 -0.55 -17.81 2.31
N SER A 30 -0.11 -16.57 2.40
CA SER A 30 -0.90 -15.45 2.89
C SER A 30 -2.19 -15.19 2.08
N GLN A 31 -2.19 -15.64 0.82
CA GLN A 31 -3.34 -15.64 -0.10
C GLN A 31 -4.48 -16.60 0.29
N LYS A 32 -4.20 -17.65 1.07
CA LYS A 32 -5.20 -18.65 1.49
C LYS A 32 -5.70 -18.45 2.92
N ALA A 33 -5.01 -17.64 3.71
CA ALA A 33 -5.31 -17.49 5.13
C ALA A 33 -6.58 -16.68 5.42
N TRP A 34 -7.09 -15.92 4.43
CA TRP A 34 -8.21 -14.99 4.62
C TRP A 34 -9.20 -15.12 3.48
N ALA A 35 -10.48 -15.37 3.78
CA ALA A 35 -11.52 -15.48 2.76
C ALA A 35 -12.01 -14.11 2.28
N ASN A 36 -11.95 -13.09 3.13
CA ASN A 36 -12.41 -11.73 2.82
C ASN A 36 -11.70 -10.67 3.67
N ALA A 37 -11.85 -9.40 3.26
CA ALA A 37 -11.27 -8.25 3.97
C ALA A 37 -11.85 -8.00 5.37
N GLY A 38 -13.03 -8.57 5.70
CA GLY A 38 -13.65 -8.45 7.02
C GLY A 38 -12.93 -9.27 8.07
N GLU A 39 -12.58 -10.52 7.75
CA GLU A 39 -11.78 -11.39 8.63
C GLU A 39 -10.42 -10.76 8.93
N LEU A 40 -9.77 -10.19 7.89
CA LEU A 40 -8.51 -9.46 8.05
C LEU A 40 -8.67 -8.21 8.94
N ALA A 41 -9.80 -7.51 8.84
CA ALA A 41 -10.08 -6.35 9.67
C ALA A 41 -10.24 -6.73 11.14
N GLU A 42 -10.96 -7.81 11.43
CA GLU A 42 -11.18 -8.30 12.79
C GLU A 42 -9.88 -8.76 13.46
N ALA A 43 -9.08 -9.56 12.75
CA ALA A 43 -7.84 -10.11 13.28
C ALA A 43 -6.79 -9.05 13.65
N TYR A 44 -6.73 -7.96 12.88
CA TYR A 44 -5.73 -6.89 13.06
C TYR A 44 -6.32 -5.56 13.55
N GLN A 45 -7.62 -5.52 13.88
CA GLN A 45 -8.34 -4.32 14.33
C GLN A 45 -8.19 -3.11 13.39
N LEU A 46 -8.29 -3.37 12.08
CA LEU A 46 -8.09 -2.36 11.04
C LEU A 46 -9.37 -1.61 10.69
N GLY A 47 -9.21 -0.42 10.12
CA GLY A 47 -10.32 0.28 9.46
C GLY A 47 -10.77 -0.43 8.18
N LYS A 48 -12.02 -0.18 7.76
CA LYS A 48 -12.63 -0.74 6.54
C LYS A 48 -11.74 -0.60 5.30
N TRP A 49 -11.21 0.59 5.06
CA TRP A 49 -10.38 0.86 3.88
C TRP A 49 -8.99 0.26 4.00
N GLU A 50 -8.42 0.24 5.20
CA GLU A 50 -7.11 -0.35 5.47
C GLU A 50 -7.12 -1.87 5.24
N SER A 51 -8.14 -2.57 5.74
CA SER A 51 -8.26 -4.01 5.56
C SER A 51 -8.58 -4.38 4.11
N SER A 52 -9.44 -3.60 3.45
CA SER A 52 -9.76 -3.80 2.02
C SER A 52 -8.52 -3.58 1.16
N ALA A 53 -7.77 -2.50 1.38
CA ALA A 53 -6.52 -2.22 0.68
C ALA A 53 -5.48 -3.33 0.92
N ALA A 54 -5.29 -3.76 2.18
CA ALA A 54 -4.36 -4.83 2.50
C ALA A 54 -4.76 -6.15 1.82
N PHE A 55 -6.04 -6.49 1.80
CA PHE A 55 -6.57 -7.66 1.13
C PHE A 55 -6.32 -7.61 -0.39
N LYS A 56 -6.52 -6.44 -1.03
CA LYS A 56 -6.21 -6.24 -2.45
C LYS A 56 -4.72 -6.39 -2.75
N LEU A 57 -3.85 -5.81 -1.91
CA LEU A 57 -2.38 -5.93 -2.06
C LEU A 57 -1.87 -7.37 -1.91
N LEU A 58 -2.58 -8.22 -1.16
CA LEU A 58 -2.22 -9.64 -0.99
C LEU A 58 -2.65 -10.51 -2.18
N ASN A 59 -3.82 -10.23 -2.75
CA ASN A 59 -4.50 -11.15 -3.67
C ASN A 59 -4.53 -10.68 -5.12
N ASP A 60 -4.75 -9.40 -5.37
CA ASP A 60 -5.14 -8.91 -6.70
C ASP A 60 -4.08 -8.02 -7.37
N VAL A 61 -3.24 -7.35 -6.58
CA VAL A 61 -2.21 -6.44 -7.10
C VAL A 61 -0.93 -7.24 -7.42
N PRO A 62 -0.34 -7.08 -8.62
CA PRO A 62 0.91 -7.75 -8.98
C PRO A 62 2.03 -7.46 -7.98
N THR A 63 2.83 -8.48 -7.65
CA THR A 63 3.88 -8.37 -6.63
C THR A 63 4.88 -7.25 -6.92
N ARG A 64 5.29 -7.10 -8.18
CA ARG A 64 6.20 -6.01 -8.59
C ARG A 64 5.61 -4.63 -8.31
N THR A 65 4.34 -4.41 -8.67
CA THR A 65 3.62 -3.17 -8.39
C THR A 65 3.52 -2.90 -6.88
N CYS A 66 3.27 -3.93 -6.08
CA CYS A 66 3.25 -3.80 -4.61
C CYS A 66 4.61 -3.37 -4.05
N GLU A 67 5.71 -3.96 -4.53
CA GLU A 67 7.07 -3.63 -4.11
C GLU A 67 7.43 -2.17 -4.44
N ASP A 68 7.14 -1.74 -5.66
CA ASP A 68 7.39 -0.36 -6.11
C ASP A 68 6.57 0.65 -5.29
N LEU A 69 5.26 0.40 -5.13
CA LEU A 69 4.40 1.22 -4.28
C LEU A 69 4.89 1.25 -2.83
N GLN A 70 5.37 0.13 -2.29
CA GLN A 70 5.92 0.08 -0.94
C GLN A 70 7.16 0.98 -0.80
N GLN A 71 8.06 0.98 -1.78
CA GLN A 71 9.25 1.84 -1.75
C GLN A 71 8.87 3.32 -1.82
N LEU A 72 7.90 3.69 -2.66
CA LEU A 72 7.40 5.06 -2.76
C LEU A 72 6.70 5.49 -1.47
N VAL A 73 5.90 4.61 -0.86
CA VAL A 73 5.26 4.88 0.44
C VAL A 73 6.29 5.01 1.56
N LYS A 74 7.40 4.25 1.56
CA LYS A 74 8.50 4.48 2.52
C LYS A 74 9.13 5.86 2.35
N ARG A 75 9.29 6.32 1.11
CA ARG A 75 9.93 7.60 0.77
C ARG A 75 9.01 8.81 1.03
N PHE A 76 7.74 8.72 0.67
CA PHE A 76 6.81 9.85 0.66
C PHE A 76 5.71 9.76 1.72
N SER A 77 5.59 8.61 2.39
CA SER A 77 4.50 8.23 3.30
C SER A 77 3.11 8.25 2.66
N MET A 78 2.31 7.26 3.03
CA MET A 78 1.06 6.94 2.34
C MET A 78 0.09 8.13 2.36
N GLN A 79 -0.09 8.80 3.51
CA GLN A 79 -1.08 9.87 3.66
C GLN A 79 -0.97 11.01 2.61
N LYS A 80 0.22 11.21 2.05
CA LYS A 80 0.47 12.26 1.03
C LYS A 80 0.58 11.70 -0.38
N PHE A 81 1.00 10.45 -0.53
CA PHE A 81 1.29 9.85 -1.83
C PHE A 81 0.12 9.05 -2.39
N LEU A 82 -0.54 8.24 -1.56
CA LEU A 82 -1.56 7.29 -2.00
C LEU A 82 -2.58 7.04 -0.89
N THR A 83 -3.87 6.99 -1.22
CA THR A 83 -4.93 6.76 -0.23
C THR A 83 -5.27 5.28 -0.09
N HIS A 84 -5.77 4.87 1.07
CA HIS A 84 -6.24 3.48 1.28
C HIS A 84 -7.43 3.19 0.38
N GLU A 85 -8.29 4.18 0.18
CA GLU A 85 -9.47 4.13 -0.67
C GLU A 85 -9.11 3.73 -2.10
N ALA A 86 -8.12 4.39 -2.73
CA ALA A 86 -7.72 4.07 -4.11
C ALA A 86 -7.21 2.62 -4.25
N VAL A 87 -6.45 2.13 -3.28
CA VAL A 87 -5.98 0.74 -3.26
C VAL A 87 -7.14 -0.22 -3.04
N ALA A 88 -8.05 0.10 -2.11
CA ALA A 88 -9.21 -0.72 -1.79
C ALA A 88 -10.22 -0.81 -2.94
N GLU A 89 -10.38 0.26 -3.72
CA GLU A 89 -11.18 0.30 -4.94
C GLU A 89 -10.59 -0.58 -6.07
N GLY A 90 -9.36 -1.06 -5.90
CA GLY A 90 -8.70 -1.96 -6.84
C GLY A 90 -8.08 -1.23 -8.03
N VAL A 91 -7.76 0.06 -7.92
CA VAL A 91 -7.12 0.86 -8.99
C VAL A 91 -5.84 0.21 -9.51
N PHE A 92 -5.14 -0.57 -8.68
CA PHE A 92 -3.91 -1.29 -9.03
C PHE A 92 -4.11 -2.77 -9.35
N ASN A 93 -5.35 -3.26 -9.42
CA ASN A 93 -5.63 -4.63 -9.81
C ASN A 93 -5.38 -4.79 -11.31
N ARG A 94 -4.86 -5.96 -11.72
CA ARG A 94 -4.53 -6.25 -13.12
C ARG A 94 -5.74 -6.08 -14.05
N ASP A 95 -6.94 -6.49 -13.65
CA ASP A 95 -8.12 -6.44 -14.53
C ASP A 95 -9.06 -5.26 -14.22
N TYR A 96 -8.56 -4.25 -13.49
CA TYR A 96 -9.35 -3.06 -13.19
C TYR A 96 -9.49 -2.17 -14.42
N CYS A 97 -10.69 -1.65 -14.63
CA CYS A 97 -10.99 -0.66 -15.66
C CYS A 97 -11.97 0.36 -15.08
N SER A 98 -11.62 1.65 -15.13
CA SER A 98 -12.47 2.75 -14.69
C SER A 98 -13.43 3.26 -15.78
N ALA A 99 -13.45 2.61 -16.95
CA ALA A 99 -14.31 2.99 -18.07
C ALA A 99 -15.79 2.89 -17.69
N GLY A 100 -16.49 4.02 -17.72
CA GLY A 100 -17.94 4.06 -17.57
C GLY A 100 -18.68 3.55 -18.81
N PRO A 101 -20.03 3.54 -18.81
CA PRO A 101 -20.84 3.00 -19.90
C PRO A 101 -20.53 3.59 -21.29
N THR A 102 -20.08 4.84 -21.33
CA THR A 102 -19.71 5.55 -22.57
C THR A 102 -18.39 5.08 -23.18
N LEU A 103 -17.52 4.45 -22.38
CA LEU A 103 -16.18 4.01 -22.78
C LEU A 103 -16.05 2.49 -22.88
N VAL A 104 -17.16 1.75 -22.81
CA VAL A 104 -17.17 0.27 -22.86
C VAL A 104 -16.48 -0.27 -24.12
N ALA A 105 -16.63 0.42 -25.27
CA ALA A 105 -15.97 0.03 -26.52
C ALA A 105 -14.43 0.05 -26.44
N TRP A 106 -13.87 0.77 -25.46
CA TRP A 106 -12.43 0.91 -25.23
C TRP A 106 -11.94 0.10 -24.02
N GLN A 107 -12.82 -0.69 -23.39
CA GLN A 107 -12.48 -1.41 -22.16
C GLN A 107 -11.27 -2.32 -22.33
N THR A 108 -11.11 -2.96 -23.49
CA THR A 108 -9.95 -3.83 -23.77
C THR A 108 -8.62 -3.09 -23.81
N GLN A 109 -8.63 -1.79 -24.10
CA GLN A 109 -7.45 -0.93 -24.16
C GLN A 109 -7.22 -0.19 -22.84
N LEU A 110 -8.30 0.04 -22.07
CA LEU A 110 -8.29 0.78 -20.81
C LEU A 110 -8.24 -0.13 -19.58
N ILE A 111 -8.30 -1.45 -19.76
CA ILE A 111 -8.07 -2.40 -18.68
C ILE A 111 -6.60 -2.35 -18.29
N ASN A 112 -6.34 -2.40 -17.00
CA ASN A 112 -4.98 -2.49 -16.51
C ASN A 112 -4.26 -3.71 -17.10
N ASN A 113 -2.95 -3.61 -17.16
CA ASN A 113 -2.04 -4.72 -17.38
C ASN A 113 -0.72 -4.36 -16.69
N ASP A 114 0.25 -5.27 -16.70
CA ASP A 114 1.50 -5.05 -15.96
C ASP A 114 2.25 -3.81 -16.46
N ASP A 115 2.23 -3.54 -17.77
CA ASP A 115 2.87 -2.36 -18.37
C ASP A 115 2.18 -1.05 -17.99
N ILE A 116 0.85 -1.00 -18.05
CA ILE A 116 0.05 0.15 -17.64
C ILE A 116 0.23 0.43 -16.15
N LEU A 117 0.26 -0.61 -15.32
CA LEU A 117 0.47 -0.46 -13.88
C LEU A 117 1.87 0.09 -13.57
N MET A 118 2.91 -0.37 -14.28
CA MET A 118 4.26 0.21 -14.14
C MET A 118 4.27 1.69 -14.53
N LEU A 119 3.68 2.04 -15.68
CA LEU A 119 3.58 3.43 -16.13
C LEU A 119 2.79 4.30 -15.14
N LEU A 120 1.73 3.76 -14.55
CA LEU A 120 0.94 4.45 -13.52
C LEU A 120 1.78 4.74 -12.27
N VAL A 121 2.54 3.76 -11.78
CA VAL A 121 3.41 3.92 -10.60
C VAL A 121 4.51 4.95 -10.87
N GLU A 122 5.17 4.87 -12.02
CA GLU A 122 6.18 5.85 -12.44
C GLU A 122 5.56 7.26 -12.52
N ARG A 123 4.39 7.38 -13.15
CA ARG A 123 3.69 8.65 -13.26
C ARG A 123 3.31 9.23 -11.90
N LEU A 124 2.80 8.40 -10.99
CA LEU A 124 2.46 8.81 -9.62
C LEU A 124 3.68 9.36 -8.88
N GLU A 125 4.83 8.68 -8.98
CA GLU A 125 6.09 9.19 -8.43
C GLU A 125 6.43 10.56 -9.03
N LEU A 126 6.46 10.66 -10.37
CA LEU A 126 6.84 11.89 -11.06
C LEU A 126 5.88 13.03 -10.73
N ASP A 127 4.58 12.81 -10.69
CA ASP A 127 3.60 13.83 -10.35
C ASP A 127 3.81 14.33 -8.91
N PHE A 128 4.06 13.42 -7.96
CA PHE A 128 4.39 13.81 -6.59
C PHE A 128 5.70 14.60 -6.53
N VAL A 129 6.76 14.13 -7.21
CA VAL A 129 8.09 14.76 -7.26
C VAL A 129 8.12 16.08 -8.02
N HIS A 130 7.14 16.37 -8.88
CA HIS A 130 7.01 17.66 -9.59
C HIS A 130 5.95 18.58 -8.97
N THR A 131 5.08 18.07 -8.09
CA THR A 131 4.08 18.88 -7.38
C THR A 131 4.78 20.00 -6.59
N PRO A 132 4.48 21.30 -6.77
CA PRO A 132 5.17 22.37 -6.06
C PRO A 132 5.17 22.18 -4.54
N LEU A 133 6.28 22.53 -3.86
CA LEU A 133 6.46 22.27 -2.42
C LEU A 133 5.31 22.84 -1.55
N LYS A 134 4.69 23.95 -1.97
CA LYS A 134 3.53 24.53 -1.27
C LYS A 134 2.30 23.59 -1.21
N PHE A 135 2.18 22.68 -2.17
CA PHE A 135 1.10 21.68 -2.23
C PHE A 135 1.50 20.35 -1.58
N ARG A 136 2.81 20.07 -1.46
CA ARG A 136 3.31 18.99 -0.61
C ARG A 136 3.28 19.48 0.83
N LYS A 137 2.10 19.40 1.47
CA LYS A 137 1.91 19.81 2.88
C LYS A 137 3.16 19.40 3.68
N PRO A 138 3.90 20.33 4.30
CA PRO A 138 5.11 20.00 5.02
C PRO A 138 4.79 18.97 6.10
N TRP A 139 5.75 18.11 6.42
CA TRP A 139 5.62 17.24 7.58
C TRP A 139 5.49 18.10 8.81
N ARG A 140 4.45 17.85 9.60
CA ARG A 140 4.36 18.44 10.94
C ARG A 140 5.37 17.71 11.85
N TYR A 141 5.81 18.39 12.90
CA TYR A 141 6.83 17.86 13.81
C TYR A 141 6.42 16.51 14.45
N ASP A 142 5.15 16.40 14.83
CA ASP A 142 4.51 15.17 15.33
C ASP A 142 4.52 14.00 14.32
N GLN A 143 4.56 14.30 13.02
CA GLN A 143 4.65 13.29 11.96
C GLN A 143 6.09 12.84 11.67
N CYS A 144 7.08 13.66 12.06
CA CYS A 144 8.51 13.36 11.87
C CYS A 144 9.11 12.56 13.03
N GLU A 145 8.48 12.58 14.22
CA GLU A 145 9.00 11.93 15.43
C GLU A 145 9.36 10.44 15.22
N PRO A 146 8.56 9.62 14.50
CA PRO A 146 8.90 8.22 14.27
C PRO A 146 10.14 8.02 13.39
N LEU A 147 10.39 8.92 12.44
CA LEU A 147 11.58 8.89 11.59
C LEU A 147 12.83 9.34 12.36
N GLN A 148 12.67 10.29 13.27
CA GLN A 148 13.75 10.72 14.17
C GLN A 148 14.13 9.61 15.14
N LEU A 149 13.16 8.84 15.65
CA LEU A 149 13.42 7.65 16.47
C LEU A 149 14.19 6.58 15.70
N LEU A 150 13.79 6.28 14.45
CA LEU A 150 14.51 5.31 13.60
C LEU A 150 15.97 5.71 13.37
N ARG A 151 16.23 6.98 13.03
CA ARG A 151 17.62 7.46 12.86
C ARG A 151 18.44 7.39 14.15
N ARG A 152 17.81 7.63 15.32
CA ARG A 152 18.49 7.46 16.61
C ARG A 152 18.89 6.01 16.84
N PHE A 153 17.99 5.06 16.59
CA PHE A 153 18.30 3.64 16.71
C PHE A 153 19.42 3.21 15.75
N GLU A 154 19.42 3.71 14.51
CA GLU A 154 20.49 3.46 13.54
C GLU A 154 21.84 3.99 14.05
N SER A 155 21.88 5.20 14.62
CA SER A 155 23.11 5.77 15.19
C SER A 155 23.60 5.14 16.49
N GLU A 156 22.75 4.39 17.20
CA GLU A 156 23.11 3.68 18.44
C GLU A 156 23.63 2.26 18.17
N CYS A 157 23.47 1.75 16.95
CA CYS A 157 23.90 0.41 16.55
C CYS A 157 25.22 0.38 15.76
N GLU A 158 25.82 1.56 15.50
CA GLU A 158 27.18 1.73 14.95
C GLU A 158 28.18 2.04 16.07
#